data_AF-A0A6B1E7Q8-F1
#
_entry.id   AF-A0A6B1E7Q8-F1
#
_cell.length_a   1.000
_cell.length_b   1.000
_cell.length_c   1.000
_cell.angle_alpha   90.00
_cell.angle_beta   90.00
_cell.angle_gamma   90.00
#
_symmetry.space_group_name_H-M   'P 1'
#
loop_
_entity.id
_entity.type
_entity.pdbx_description
1 polymer ?
#
loop_
_entity_poly.entity_id
_entity_poly.type
_entity_poly.pdbx_seq_one_letter_code
_entity_poly.pdbx_strand_id
1 'polypeptide(L)'
;MTIAEADAMLTGPGGFFEIVTETVNGVEMPVVASPHSSLRDLLAASLNHGGDGSARYYLFDDGRSATFAENISHTAAVAAGLSERYGIGPGDRVGLLGANQPGWIQGFWGTVSAGAIAVAMNGWWKGDEIRYGIELT
;
A
#
# COMPACT_ATOMS: atom_id res chain seq x y z
N MET A 1 2.54 4.48 29.89
CA MET A 1 2.65 3.31 28.98
C MET A 1 4.07 3.27 28.44
N THR A 2 4.80 2.23 28.76
CA THR A 2 6.11 1.92 28.17
C THR A 2 5.92 1.33 26.77
N ILE A 3 7.01 1.26 25.99
CA ILE A 3 6.98 0.59 24.68
C ILE A 3 6.55 -0.88 24.84
N ALA A 4 7.07 -1.58 25.86
CA ALA A 4 6.73 -2.97 26.11
C ALA A 4 5.25 -3.16 26.48
N GLU A 5 4.67 -2.24 27.27
CA GLU A 5 3.24 -2.25 27.59
C GLU A 5 2.38 -1.99 26.36
N ALA A 6 2.78 -1.07 25.47
CA ALA A 6 2.08 -0.80 24.23
C ALA A 6 2.15 -2.00 23.27
N ASP A 7 3.32 -2.62 23.16
CA ASP A 7 3.54 -3.79 22.31
C ASP A 7 2.69 -4.98 22.76
N ALA A 8 2.72 -5.31 24.06
CA ALA A 8 1.91 -6.39 24.63
C ALA A 8 0.41 -6.14 24.46
N MET A 9 -0.03 -4.88 24.57
CA MET A 9 -1.43 -4.50 24.36
C MET A 9 -1.87 -4.62 22.89
N LEU A 10 -0.99 -4.24 21.95
CA LEU A 10 -1.31 -4.25 20.51
C LEU A 10 -1.21 -5.65 19.91
N THR A 11 -0.26 -6.46 20.37
CA THR A 11 0.10 -7.76 19.77
C THR A 11 -0.36 -8.97 20.58
N GLY A 12 -0.81 -8.78 21.82
CA GLY A 12 -1.37 -9.85 22.65
C GLY A 12 -2.77 -10.30 22.21
N PRO A 13 -3.34 -11.32 22.89
CA PRO A 13 -4.66 -11.86 22.56
C PRO A 13 -5.76 -10.79 22.53
N GLY A 14 -6.53 -10.73 21.44
CA GLY A 14 -7.57 -9.72 21.23
C GLY A 14 -7.04 -8.30 20.88
N GLY A 15 -5.73 -8.14 20.73
CA GLY A 15 -5.10 -6.90 20.29
C GLY A 15 -5.35 -6.59 18.81
N PHE A 16 -5.22 -5.33 18.42
CA PHE A 16 -5.46 -4.90 17.03
C PHE A 16 -4.50 -5.56 16.02
N PHE A 17 -3.30 -5.91 16.48
CA PHE A 17 -2.29 -6.66 15.74
C PHE A 17 -1.98 -7.99 16.43
N GLU A 18 -2.99 -8.66 16.99
CA GLU A 18 -2.81 -9.95 17.67
C GLU A 18 -1.90 -10.88 16.88
N ILE A 19 -0.84 -11.37 17.53
CA ILE A 19 0.15 -12.26 16.95
C ILE A 19 -0.08 -13.68 17.50
N VAL A 20 -0.19 -14.63 16.59
CA VAL A 20 -0.27 -16.07 16.87
C VAL A 20 0.88 -16.80 16.18
N THR A 21 1.21 -18.00 16.66
CA THR A 21 2.18 -18.87 15.97
C THR A 21 1.44 -19.78 15.00
N GLU A 22 1.85 -19.79 13.73
CA GLU A 22 1.33 -20.68 12.70
C GLU A 22 2.45 -21.35 11.90
N THR A 23 2.15 -22.52 11.34
CA THR A 23 3.02 -23.20 10.37
C THR A 23 2.80 -22.62 8.97
N VAL A 24 3.70 -21.77 8.50
CA VAL A 24 3.66 -21.21 7.13
C VAL A 24 4.70 -21.91 6.27
N ASN A 25 4.24 -22.61 5.23
CA ASN A 25 5.12 -23.39 4.34
C ASN A 25 6.07 -24.36 5.07
N GLY A 26 5.61 -24.95 6.18
CA GLY A 26 6.40 -25.89 7.00
C GLY A 26 7.32 -25.24 8.03
N VAL A 27 7.30 -23.91 8.18
CA VAL A 27 8.09 -23.17 9.17
C VAL A 27 7.17 -22.56 10.20
N GLU A 28 7.42 -22.84 11.48
CA GLU A 28 6.73 -22.17 12.59
C GLU A 28 7.17 -20.71 12.69
N MET A 29 6.21 -19.79 12.62
CA MET A 29 6.52 -18.37 12.72
C MET A 29 5.36 -17.54 13.29
N PRO A 30 5.63 -16.34 13.85
CA PRO A 30 4.59 -15.41 14.25
C PRO A 30 3.87 -14.83 13.03
N VAL A 31 2.53 -14.80 13.09
CA VAL A 31 1.66 -14.21 12.09
C VAL A 31 0.59 -13.34 12.75
N VAL A 32 0.07 -12.35 12.01
CA VAL A 32 -1.09 -11.59 12.45
C VAL A 32 -2.32 -12.50 12.36
N ALA A 33 -3.07 -12.63 13.46
CA ALA A 33 -4.20 -13.55 13.57
C ALA A 33 -5.38 -13.21 12.64
N SER A 34 -5.50 -11.95 12.22
CA SER A 34 -6.58 -11.47 11.34
C SER A 34 -6.01 -10.51 10.28
N PRO A 35 -5.23 -11.03 9.30
CA PRO A 35 -4.65 -10.20 8.27
C PRO A 35 -5.73 -9.76 7.27
N HIS A 36 -5.48 -8.65 6.57
CA HIS A 36 -6.31 -8.29 5.41
C HIS A 36 -6.08 -9.28 4.27
N SER A 37 -7.15 -9.67 3.58
CA SER A 37 -7.10 -10.61 2.45
C SER A 37 -6.41 -10.03 1.21
N SER A 38 -6.28 -8.71 1.13
CA SER A 38 -5.60 -8.01 0.04
C SER A 38 -5.12 -6.61 0.44
N LEU A 39 -4.21 -6.03 -0.34
CA LEU A 39 -3.83 -4.63 -0.19
C LEU A 39 -5.01 -3.68 -0.41
N ARG A 40 -5.97 -4.03 -1.28
CA ARG A 40 -7.18 -3.23 -1.48
C ARG A 40 -8.02 -3.18 -0.20
N ASP A 41 -8.14 -4.32 0.50
CA ASP A 41 -8.89 -4.37 1.76
C ASP A 41 -8.21 -3.55 2.85
N LEU A 42 -6.87 -3.59 2.91
CA LEU A 42 -6.08 -2.71 3.78
C LEU A 42 -6.34 -1.23 3.47
N LEU A 43 -6.34 -0.84 2.19
CA LEU A 43 -6.64 0.54 1.79
C LEU A 43 -8.07 0.93 2.19
N ALA A 44 -9.06 0.07 1.97
CA ALA A 44 -10.44 0.35 2.37
C ALA A 44 -10.58 0.47 3.90
N ALA A 45 -9.93 -0.42 4.65
CA ALA A 45 -9.93 -0.39 6.11
C ALA A 45 -9.29 0.88 6.69
N SER A 46 -8.42 1.55 5.93
CA SER A 46 -7.79 2.80 6.33
C SER A 46 -8.77 3.97 6.52
N LEU A 47 -10.01 3.87 6.01
CA LEU A 47 -11.08 4.84 6.30
C LEU A 47 -11.44 4.90 7.79
N ASN A 48 -11.20 3.83 8.54
CA ASN A 48 -11.43 3.82 9.98
C ASN A 48 -10.42 4.69 10.74
N HIS A 49 -9.38 5.19 10.06
CA HIS A 49 -8.42 6.09 10.64
C HIS A 49 -8.95 7.53 10.65
N GLY A 50 -9.05 8.13 11.83
CA GLY A 50 -9.37 9.55 11.99
C GLY A 50 -10.81 9.93 12.31
N GLY A 51 -11.77 9.02 12.21
CA GLY A 51 -13.15 9.16 12.71
C GLY A 51 -14.04 10.20 11.99
N ASP A 52 -13.56 11.43 11.79
CA ASP A 52 -14.26 12.54 11.13
C ASP A 52 -13.81 12.74 9.67
N GLY A 53 -12.94 11.86 9.16
CA GLY A 53 -12.39 11.94 7.81
C GLY A 53 -11.31 13.01 7.61
N SER A 54 -10.91 13.73 8.66
CA SER A 54 -9.89 14.79 8.60
C SER A 54 -8.46 14.28 8.77
N ALA A 55 -8.28 13.01 9.14
CA ALA A 55 -6.95 12.43 9.33
C ALA A 55 -6.14 12.48 8.05
N ARG A 56 -4.95 13.07 8.15
CA ARG A 56 -3.99 13.18 7.05
C ARG A 56 -3.34 11.83 6.79
N TYR A 57 -3.29 11.46 5.52
CA TYR A 57 -2.59 10.28 5.03
C TYR A 57 -1.15 10.60 4.63
N TYR A 58 -0.94 11.71 3.91
CA TYR A 58 0.40 12.23 3.63
C TYR A 58 0.45 13.76 3.70
N LEU A 59 1.64 14.29 3.96
CA LEU A 59 1.99 15.70 3.94
C LEU A 59 3.41 15.84 3.39
N PHE A 60 3.59 16.70 2.40
CA PHE A 60 4.86 17.07 1.81
C PHE A 60 5.30 18.46 2.31
N ASP A 61 6.59 18.74 2.20
CA ASP A 61 7.22 20.00 2.64
C ASP A 61 6.70 21.22 1.87
N ASP A 62 6.30 21.03 0.61
CA ASP A 62 5.65 22.03 -0.23
C ASP A 62 4.14 22.21 0.05
N GLY A 63 3.63 21.57 1.09
CA GLY A 63 2.25 21.72 1.56
C GLY A 63 1.25 20.82 0.85
N ARG A 64 1.64 20.02 -0.16
CA ARG A 64 0.75 19.00 -0.72
C ARG A 64 0.39 17.98 0.35
N SER A 65 -0.89 17.72 0.51
CA SER A 65 -1.39 16.73 1.46
C SER A 65 -2.66 16.07 0.95
N ALA A 66 -3.00 14.93 1.53
CA ALA A 66 -4.32 14.34 1.40
C ALA A 66 -4.75 13.69 2.70
N THR A 67 -6.05 13.64 2.97
CA THR A 67 -6.65 12.77 3.97
C THR A 67 -6.71 11.32 3.48
N PHE A 68 -7.00 10.40 4.40
CA PHE A 68 -7.28 8.99 4.02
C PHE A 68 -8.44 8.89 3.02
N ALA A 69 -9.53 9.66 3.24
CA ALA A 69 -10.68 9.68 2.34
C ALA A 69 -10.31 10.22 0.95
N GLU A 70 -9.56 11.32 0.89
CA GLU A 70 -9.07 11.89 -0.37
C GLU A 70 -8.14 10.91 -1.11
N ASN A 71 -7.22 10.24 -0.41
CA ASN A 71 -6.34 9.26 -1.03
C ASN A 71 -7.11 8.09 -1.67
N ILE A 72 -8.20 7.63 -1.04
CA ILE A 72 -9.06 6.58 -1.60
C ILE A 72 -9.77 7.07 -2.85
N SER A 73 -10.32 8.28 -2.84
CA SER A 73 -10.92 8.88 -4.04
C SER A 73 -9.91 9.06 -5.17
N HIS A 74 -8.69 9.54 -4.88
CA HIS A 74 -7.62 9.64 -5.86
C HIS A 74 -7.22 8.27 -6.42
N THR A 75 -7.09 7.27 -5.56
CA THR A 75 -6.78 5.89 -5.95
C THR A 75 -7.83 5.33 -6.89
N ALA A 76 -9.12 5.50 -6.56
CA ALA A 76 -10.22 5.01 -7.39
C ALA A 76 -10.19 5.67 -8.78
N ALA A 77 -9.89 6.97 -8.85
CA ALA A 77 -9.76 7.67 -10.13
C ALA A 77 -8.58 7.16 -10.98
N VAL A 78 -7.43 6.87 -10.35
CA VAL A 78 -6.27 6.27 -11.06
C VAL A 78 -6.61 4.85 -11.54
N ALA A 79 -7.18 4.01 -10.68
CA ALA A 79 -7.55 2.64 -11.04
C ALA A 79 -8.56 2.61 -12.21
N ALA A 80 -9.58 3.46 -12.17
CA ALA A 80 -10.54 3.61 -13.27
C ALA A 80 -9.85 4.09 -14.55
N GLY A 81 -8.96 5.08 -14.47
CA GLY A 81 -8.19 5.56 -15.62
C GLY A 81 -7.32 4.47 -16.25
N LEU A 82 -6.61 3.68 -15.43
CA LEU A 82 -5.79 2.55 -15.87
C LEU A 82 -6.66 1.51 -16.62
N SER A 83 -7.80 1.15 -16.06
CA SER A 83 -8.69 0.14 -16.65
C SER A 83 -9.40 0.67 -17.91
N GLU A 84 -10.09 1.79 -17.83
CA GLU A 84 -10.98 2.28 -18.88
C GLU A 84 -10.24 2.84 -20.09
N ARG A 85 -9.09 3.50 -19.87
CA ARG A 85 -8.37 4.18 -20.96
C ARG A 85 -7.23 3.35 -21.53
N TYR A 86 -6.62 2.51 -20.70
CA TYR A 86 -5.42 1.76 -21.07
C TYR A 86 -5.64 0.24 -21.06
N GLY A 87 -6.82 -0.23 -20.66
CA GLY A 87 -7.15 -1.66 -20.64
C GLY A 87 -6.40 -2.46 -19.58
N ILE A 88 -5.77 -1.80 -18.60
CA ILE A 88 -4.95 -2.46 -17.56
C ILE A 88 -5.86 -3.14 -16.54
N GLY A 89 -5.55 -4.39 -16.21
CA GLY A 89 -6.31 -5.20 -15.27
C GLY A 89 -5.49 -6.27 -14.57
N PRO A 90 -6.16 -7.32 -14.03
CA PRO A 90 -5.51 -8.39 -13.30
C PRO A 90 -4.39 -9.08 -14.09
N GLY A 91 -3.20 -9.13 -13.49
CA GLY A 91 -2.02 -9.78 -14.08
C GLY A 91 -1.13 -8.85 -14.92
N ASP A 92 -1.63 -7.68 -15.34
CA ASP A 92 -0.80 -6.68 -16.01
C ASP A 92 0.22 -6.09 -15.04
N ARG A 93 1.37 -5.67 -15.56
CA ARG A 93 2.48 -5.13 -14.77
C ARG A 93 2.67 -3.66 -15.09
N VAL A 94 2.69 -2.81 -14.06
CA VAL A 94 2.83 -1.36 -14.21
C VAL A 94 4.10 -0.91 -13.50
N GLY A 95 5.08 -0.44 -14.29
CA GLY A 95 6.32 0.15 -13.79
C GLY A 95 6.09 1.52 -13.19
N LEU A 96 6.53 1.72 -11.95
CA LEU A 96 6.46 2.97 -11.21
C LEU A 96 7.87 3.51 -10.98
N LEU A 97 8.31 4.41 -11.86
CA LEU A 97 9.62 5.05 -11.81
C LEU A 97 9.47 6.54 -11.54
N GLY A 98 9.85 6.99 -10.34
CA GLY A 98 9.77 8.39 -9.96
C GLY A 98 10.28 8.65 -8.54
N ALA A 99 10.36 9.92 -8.16
CA ALA A 99 10.71 10.29 -6.78
C ALA A 99 9.56 10.02 -5.80
N ASN A 100 9.85 10.05 -4.50
CA ASN A 100 8.84 9.95 -3.43
C ASN A 100 7.94 11.19 -3.45
N GLN A 101 6.81 11.12 -4.16
CA GLN A 101 5.86 12.22 -4.33
C GLN A 101 4.41 11.69 -4.39
N PRO A 102 3.36 12.53 -4.23
CA PRO A 102 1.98 12.06 -4.17
C PRO A 102 1.57 11.15 -5.34
N GLY A 103 2.05 11.45 -6.55
CA GLY A 103 1.76 10.65 -7.74
C GLY A 103 2.30 9.22 -7.65
N TRP A 104 3.39 8.98 -6.92
CA TRP A 104 3.91 7.62 -6.69
C TRP A 104 2.95 6.81 -5.81
N ILE A 105 2.45 7.43 -4.73
CA ILE A 105 1.47 6.84 -3.81
C ILE A 105 0.18 6.49 -4.56
N GLN A 106 -0.34 7.44 -5.35
CA GLN A 106 -1.55 7.26 -6.14
C GLN A 106 -1.38 6.20 -7.24
N GLY A 107 -0.21 6.17 -7.90
CA GLY A 107 0.13 5.16 -8.89
C GLY A 107 0.18 3.76 -8.31
N PHE A 108 0.89 3.58 -7.19
CA PHE A 108 0.95 2.30 -6.49
C PHE A 108 -0.44 1.79 -6.09
N TRP A 109 -1.20 2.60 -5.37
CA TRP A 109 -2.52 2.21 -4.91
C TRP A 109 -3.50 2.00 -6.05
N GLY A 110 -3.44 2.84 -7.09
CA GLY A 110 -4.27 2.70 -8.30
C GLY A 110 -3.98 1.40 -9.04
N THR A 111 -2.71 1.06 -9.24
CA THR A 111 -2.29 -0.19 -9.89
C THR A 111 -2.79 -1.42 -9.12
N VAL A 112 -2.48 -1.54 -7.83
CA VAL A 112 -2.89 -2.71 -7.04
C VAL A 112 -4.42 -2.77 -6.87
N SER A 113 -5.08 -1.61 -6.85
CA SER A 113 -6.55 -1.54 -6.81
C SER A 113 -7.19 -1.89 -8.15
N ALA A 114 -6.50 -1.76 -9.28
CA ALA A 114 -6.94 -2.30 -10.56
C ALA A 114 -6.75 -3.83 -10.66
N GLY A 115 -6.08 -4.46 -9.68
CA GLY A 115 -5.69 -5.87 -9.71
C GLY A 115 -4.39 -6.12 -10.46
N ALA A 116 -3.76 -5.08 -10.99
CA ALA A 116 -2.47 -5.13 -11.64
C ALA A 116 -1.32 -5.24 -10.62
N ILE A 117 -0.14 -5.60 -11.11
CA ILE A 117 1.08 -5.78 -10.33
C ILE A 117 1.89 -4.48 -10.40
N ALA A 118 2.05 -3.81 -9.26
CA ALA A 118 2.91 -2.65 -9.16
C ALA A 118 4.38 -3.08 -9.14
N VAL A 119 5.16 -2.58 -10.09
CA VAL A 119 6.61 -2.76 -10.17
C VAL A 119 7.29 -1.48 -9.73
N ALA A 120 7.65 -1.43 -8.44
CA ALA A 120 8.33 -0.29 -7.86
C ALA A 120 9.79 -0.21 -8.36
N MET A 121 10.09 0.83 -9.13
CA MET A 121 11.43 1.12 -9.62
C MET A 121 12.02 2.29 -8.85
N ASN A 122 13.34 2.31 -8.67
CA ASN A 122 13.99 3.39 -7.93
C ASN A 122 14.28 4.57 -8.85
N GLY A 123 13.83 5.78 -8.47
CA GLY A 123 14.07 7.01 -9.22
C GLY A 123 15.54 7.46 -9.31
N TRP A 124 16.45 6.82 -8.57
CA TRP A 124 17.90 7.07 -8.62
C TRP A 124 18.67 6.06 -9.48
N TRP A 125 17.99 5.10 -10.10
CA TRP A 125 18.62 4.16 -11.01
C TRP A 125 19.18 4.86 -12.25
N LYS A 126 20.31 4.36 -12.72
CA LYS A 126 20.91 4.70 -14.01
C LYS A 126 20.11 4.06 -15.14
N GLY A 127 20.30 4.56 -16.36
CA GLY A 127 19.58 4.07 -17.54
C GLY A 127 19.67 2.56 -17.75
N ASP A 128 20.83 1.96 -17.50
CA ASP A 128 21.01 0.50 -17.66
C ASP A 128 20.32 -0.30 -16.56
N GLU A 129 20.26 0.22 -15.33
CA GLU A 129 19.53 -0.40 -14.21
C GLU A 129 18.01 -0.33 -14.45
N ILE A 130 17.52 0.81 -14.99
CA ILE A 130 16.12 0.98 -15.41
C ILE A 130 15.77 -0.03 -16.50
N ARG A 131 16.62 -0.15 -17.55
CA ARG A 131 16.40 -1.08 -18.64
C ARG A 131 16.33 -2.51 -18.14
N TYR A 132 17.29 -2.91 -17.30
CA TYR A 132 17.31 -4.22 -16.69
C TYR A 132 16.04 -4.51 -15.86
N GLY A 133 15.57 -3.54 -15.08
CA GLY A 133 14.32 -3.67 -14.32
C GLY A 133 13.06 -3.83 -15.19
N ILE A 134 13.02 -3.15 -16.34
CA ILE A 134 11.94 -3.30 -17.33
C ILE A 134 12.00 -4.68 -17.98
N GLU A 135 13.18 -5.17 -18.36
CA GLU A 135 13.32 -6.49 -19.01
C GLU A 135 12.92 -7.67 -18.09
N LEU A 136 13.02 -7.50 -16.78
CA LEU A 136 12.56 -8.46 -15.78
C LEU A 136 11.05 -8.39 -15.49
N THR A 137 10.37 -7.41 -16.07
CA THR A 137 8.97 -7.09 -15.80
C THR A 137 8.10 -7.51 -16.96
#